data_AF-A0A650CE31-F1
#
_entry.id   AF-A0A650CE31-F1
#
_cell.length_a   1.000
_cell.length_b   1.000
_cell.length_c   1.000
_cell.angle_alpha   90.00
_cell.angle_beta   90.00
_cell.angle_gamma   90.00
#
_symmetry.space_group_name_H-M   'P 1'
#
loop_
_entity.id
_entity.type
_entity.pdbx_description
1 polymer ?
#
loop_
_entity_poly.entity_id
_entity_poly.type
_entity_poly.pdbx_seq_one_letter_code
_entity_poly.pdbx_strand_id
1 'polypeptide(L)'
;MWNIFDFLFYAQILASLTYSLGALFYALPIPIYGVKKWGPRMITDSIYIIVWITIYTVVLSLMQQLLSLLGASWSSYFQWLYAVENYDIIQYEIIEAIVNATQYVSGTFAPFMLFTFLLSMATSFIEFLTIISQMIYQYSGLFIAMGILLMAIPFRVGRAIGASFIASSIIFYIGLPYLPIFLTQLDLNILNIHLSSSPNISIVLQYEIPEIFIANLLAPTSYIILLSGLSIGLGNTIGGYGSRVPFLIDIV
;
A
#
# COMPACT_ATOMS: atom_id res chain seq x y z
N MET A 1 -12.10 -19.77 10.37
CA MET A 1 -11.37 -18.52 10.67
C MET A 1 -9.90 -18.85 10.57
N TRP A 2 -9.12 -18.14 9.75
CA TRP A 2 -7.69 -18.41 9.61
C TRP A 2 -6.97 -17.83 10.83
N ASN A 3 -6.31 -18.67 11.62
CA ASN A 3 -5.62 -18.23 12.83
C ASN A 3 -4.19 -17.82 12.47
N ILE A 4 -3.81 -16.59 12.84
CA ILE A 4 -2.47 -16.01 12.60
C ILE A 4 -1.38 -16.91 13.20
N PHE A 5 -1.64 -17.47 14.38
CA PHE A 5 -0.68 -18.33 15.06
C PHE A 5 -0.42 -19.64 14.33
N ASP A 6 -1.38 -20.15 13.55
CA ASP A 6 -1.20 -21.36 12.75
C ASP A 6 -0.19 -21.11 11.61
N PHE A 7 -0.25 -19.93 10.96
CA PHE A 7 0.73 -19.55 9.94
C PHE A 7 2.14 -19.43 10.50
N LEU A 8 2.30 -18.80 11.66
CA LEU A 8 3.60 -18.68 12.32
C LEU A 8 4.13 -20.05 12.79
N PHE A 9 3.24 -20.93 13.26
CA PHE A 9 3.58 -22.30 13.62
C PHE A 9 4.08 -23.11 12.41
N TYR A 10 3.39 -23.03 11.27
CA TYR A 10 3.86 -23.66 10.04
C TYR A 10 5.18 -23.08 9.54
N ALA A 11 5.34 -21.75 9.63
CA ALA A 11 6.60 -21.08 9.31
C ALA A 11 7.75 -21.61 10.20
N GLN A 12 7.50 -21.85 11.49
CA GLN A 12 8.50 -22.41 12.42
C GLN A 12 8.91 -23.84 12.02
N ILE A 13 7.95 -24.70 11.65
CA ILE A 13 8.24 -26.07 11.19
C ILE A 13 9.08 -26.03 9.90
N LEU A 14 8.68 -25.19 8.93
CA LEU A 14 9.39 -25.00 7.66
C LEU A 14 10.80 -24.43 7.87
N ALA A 15 10.97 -23.49 8.80
CA ALA A 15 12.28 -22.96 9.17
C ALA A 15 13.18 -24.04 9.79
N SER A 16 12.65 -24.87 10.69
CA SER A 16 13.36 -26.00 11.30
C SER A 16 13.77 -27.04 10.25
N LEU A 17 12.89 -27.35 9.29
CA LEU A 17 13.18 -28.22 8.15
C LEU A 17 14.29 -27.64 7.27
N THR A 18 14.21 -26.33 6.97
CA THR A 18 15.24 -25.65 6.18
C THR A 18 16.60 -25.67 6.89
N TYR A 19 16.60 -25.60 8.22
CA TYR A 19 17.82 -25.65 9.03
C TYR A 19 18.44 -27.04 9.00
N SER A 20 17.64 -28.08 9.20
CA SER A 20 18.12 -29.47 9.17
C SER A 20 18.62 -29.88 7.78
N LEU A 21 17.94 -29.47 6.71
CA LEU A 21 18.43 -29.63 5.34
C LEU A 21 19.74 -28.89 5.11
N GLY A 22 19.86 -27.67 5.61
CA GLY A 22 21.09 -26.88 5.53
C GLY A 22 22.27 -27.57 6.24
N ALA A 23 22.04 -28.07 7.45
CA ALA A 23 23.04 -28.82 8.21
C ALA A 23 23.47 -30.12 7.51
N LEU A 24 22.50 -30.85 6.92
CA LEU A 24 22.77 -32.05 6.13
C LEU A 24 23.63 -31.73 4.90
N PHE A 25 23.26 -30.71 4.13
CA PHE A 25 24.05 -30.28 2.97
C PHE A 25 25.48 -29.85 3.33
N TYR A 26 25.65 -29.25 4.51
CA TYR A 26 26.96 -28.85 5.00
C TYR A 26 27.81 -30.05 5.44
N ALA A 27 27.19 -31.06 6.07
CA ALA A 27 27.85 -32.26 6.58
C ALA A 27 28.15 -33.32 5.51
N LEU A 28 27.54 -33.25 4.32
CA LEU A 28 27.76 -34.21 3.24
C LEU A 28 29.26 -34.27 2.84
N PRO A 29 29.84 -35.49 2.76
CA PRO A 29 31.22 -35.69 2.31
C PRO A 29 31.30 -35.64 0.77
N ILE A 30 30.70 -34.62 0.15
CA ILE A 30 30.63 -34.45 -1.30
C ILE A 30 31.41 -33.18 -1.70
N PRO A 31 32.45 -33.27 -2.55
CA PRO A 31 33.27 -32.13 -2.93
C PRO A 31 32.64 -31.26 -4.03
N ILE A 32 31.31 -31.08 -4.04
CA ILE A 32 30.62 -30.22 -5.00
C ILE A 32 30.37 -28.86 -4.35
N TYR A 33 31.20 -27.88 -4.70
CA TYR A 33 31.10 -26.50 -4.20
C TYR A 33 29.68 -25.93 -4.37
N GLY A 34 29.03 -26.24 -5.49
CA GLY A 34 27.68 -25.80 -5.81
C GLY A 34 26.62 -26.25 -4.82
N VAL A 35 26.75 -27.43 -4.22
CA VAL A 35 25.82 -27.96 -3.21
C VAL A 35 26.22 -27.49 -1.81
N LYS A 36 27.54 -27.49 -1.53
CA LYS A 36 28.07 -27.13 -0.22
C LYS A 36 27.80 -25.67 0.16
N LYS A 37 27.73 -24.75 -0.82
CA LYS A 37 27.34 -23.35 -0.58
C LYS A 37 25.89 -23.16 -0.13
N TRP A 38 24.99 -24.11 -0.40
CA TRP A 38 23.59 -24.03 0.02
C TRP A 38 23.41 -24.33 1.50
N GLY A 39 24.25 -25.19 2.09
CA GLY A 39 24.18 -25.56 3.50
C GLY A 39 24.20 -24.34 4.44
N PRO A 40 25.29 -23.54 4.44
CA PRO A 40 25.37 -22.33 5.26
C PRO A 40 24.26 -21.31 4.94
N ARG A 41 23.87 -21.17 3.66
CA ARG A 41 22.81 -20.24 3.25
C ARG A 41 21.45 -20.62 3.84
N MET A 42 21.07 -21.90 3.77
CA MET A 42 19.81 -22.39 4.33
C MET A 42 19.79 -22.27 5.85
N ILE A 43 20.91 -22.55 6.52
CA ILE A 43 21.06 -22.34 7.97
C ILE A 43 20.80 -20.87 8.33
N THR A 44 21.46 -19.92 7.64
CA THR A 44 21.27 -18.49 7.91
C THR A 44 19.84 -18.02 7.63
N ASP A 45 19.18 -18.59 6.61
CA ASP A 45 17.81 -18.25 6.27
C ASP A 45 16.83 -18.71 7.34
N SER A 46 16.98 -19.93 7.82
CA SER A 46 16.16 -20.47 8.91
C SER A 46 16.26 -19.61 10.17
N ILE A 47 17.49 -19.21 10.55
CA ILE A 47 17.70 -18.33 11.70
C ILE A 47 16.99 -17.00 11.46
N TYR A 48 17.10 -16.42 10.26
CA TYR A 48 16.43 -15.18 9.90
C TYR A 48 14.90 -15.28 10.02
N ILE A 49 14.29 -16.38 9.57
CA ILE A 49 12.85 -16.62 9.69
C ILE A 49 12.44 -16.76 11.16
N ILE A 50 13.22 -17.48 11.97
CA ILE A 50 12.96 -17.62 13.42
C ILE A 50 12.98 -16.26 14.09
N VAL A 51 13.94 -15.39 13.74
CA VAL A 51 13.97 -14.01 14.24
C VAL A 51 12.67 -13.28 13.88
N TRP A 52 12.23 -13.34 12.61
CA TRP A 52 10.95 -12.75 12.19
C TRP A 52 9.75 -13.25 12.97
N ILE A 53 9.68 -14.56 13.25
CA ILE A 53 8.61 -15.15 14.06
C ILE A 53 8.64 -14.57 15.48
N THR A 54 9.83 -14.45 16.09
CA THR A 54 9.96 -13.92 17.46
C THR A 54 9.64 -12.42 17.57
N ILE A 55 9.95 -11.62 16.55
CA ILE A 55 9.68 -10.17 16.57
C ILE A 55 8.30 -9.80 16.01
N TYR A 56 7.47 -10.77 15.60
CA TYR A 56 6.19 -10.51 14.95
C TYR A 56 5.30 -9.52 15.73
N THR A 57 5.11 -9.74 17.03
CA THR A 57 4.29 -8.86 17.87
C THR A 57 4.95 -7.49 18.10
N VAL A 58 6.28 -7.44 18.14
CA VAL A 58 7.05 -6.20 18.23
C VAL A 58 6.87 -5.37 16.96
N VAL A 59 6.84 -6.00 15.78
CA VAL A 59 6.57 -5.31 14.51
C VAL A 59 5.17 -4.72 14.51
N LEU A 60 4.15 -5.47 14.98
CA LEU A 60 2.79 -4.94 15.10
C LEU A 60 2.69 -3.72 16.01
N SER A 61 3.34 -3.75 17.18
CA SER A 61 3.32 -2.62 18.10
C SER A 61 4.11 -1.43 17.56
N LEU A 62 5.25 -1.66 16.89
CA LEU A 62 6.02 -0.61 16.23
C LEU A 62 5.22 0.09 15.13
N MET A 63 4.42 -0.64 14.34
CA MET A 63 3.55 0.00 13.35
C MET A 63 2.55 0.97 13.99
N GLN A 64 1.93 0.57 15.11
CA GLN A 64 1.00 1.43 15.84
C GLN A 64 1.69 2.65 16.47
N GLN A 65 2.90 2.47 16.99
CA GLN A 65 3.70 3.57 17.55
C GLN A 65 4.16 4.56 16.47
N LEU A 66 4.62 4.07 15.32
CA LEU A 66 4.99 4.94 14.20
C LEU A 66 3.79 5.74 13.69
N LEU A 67 2.63 5.09 13.61
CA LEU A 67 1.39 5.75 13.23
C LEU A 67 1.01 6.88 14.20
N SER A 68 1.10 6.64 15.51
CA SER A 68 0.78 7.66 16.51
C SER A 68 1.79 8.80 16.56
N LEU A 69 3.07 8.54 16.30
CA LEU A 69 4.11 9.57 16.17
C LEU A 69 3.87 10.49 14.97
N LEU A 70 3.31 9.97 13.88
CA LEU A 70 2.90 10.76 12.72
C LEU A 70 1.63 11.59 12.97
N GLY A 71 0.99 11.44 14.13
CA GLY A 71 -0.27 12.10 14.46
C GLY A 71 -1.46 11.56 13.67
N ALA A 72 -1.31 10.42 12.98
CA ALA A 72 -2.35 9.82 12.16
C ALA A 72 -3.12 8.74 12.94
N SER A 73 -4.37 8.49 12.56
CA SER A 73 -5.16 7.40 13.13
C SER A 73 -6.09 6.80 12.07
N TRP A 74 -6.34 5.49 12.16
CA TRP A 74 -7.27 4.81 11.27
C TRP A 74 -8.69 5.36 11.37
N SER A 75 -9.13 5.72 12.58
CA SER A 75 -10.48 6.28 12.78
C SER A 75 -10.64 7.63 12.08
N SER A 76 -9.68 8.55 12.24
CA SER A 76 -9.73 9.86 11.58
C SER A 76 -9.64 9.72 10.06
N TYR A 77 -8.86 8.75 9.59
CA TYR A 77 -8.72 8.45 8.17
C TYR A 77 -10.02 7.95 7.53
N PHE A 78 -10.69 6.97 8.14
CA PHE A 78 -11.98 6.50 7.61
C PHE A 78 -13.05 7.59 7.66
N GLN A 79 -13.08 8.41 8.71
CA GLN A 79 -13.97 9.57 8.75
C GLN A 79 -13.70 10.55 7.61
N TRP A 80 -12.43 10.82 7.30
CA TRP A 80 -12.05 11.65 6.16
C TRP A 80 -12.50 11.01 4.84
N LEU A 81 -12.26 9.71 4.62
CA LEU A 81 -12.70 9.02 3.40
C LEU A 81 -14.20 9.12 3.16
N TYR A 82 -15.01 8.84 4.18
CA TYR A 82 -16.46 8.97 4.07
C TYR A 82 -16.90 10.42 3.85
N ALA A 83 -16.19 11.40 4.42
CA ALA A 83 -16.49 12.81 4.15
C ALA A 83 -16.19 13.19 2.70
N VAL A 84 -15.07 12.70 2.13
CA VAL A 84 -14.72 12.91 0.71
C VAL A 84 -15.74 12.24 -0.21
N GLU A 85 -16.09 10.99 0.06
CA GLU A 85 -17.09 10.25 -0.73
C GLU A 85 -18.45 10.97 -0.74
N ASN A 86 -18.92 11.43 0.43
CA ASN A 86 -20.16 12.21 0.51
C ASN A 86 -20.06 13.55 -0.22
N TYR A 87 -18.91 14.22 -0.15
CA TYR A 87 -18.68 15.47 -0.89
C TYR A 87 -18.83 15.24 -2.40
N ASP A 88 -18.20 14.20 -2.94
CA ASP A 88 -18.25 13.90 -4.36
C ASP A 88 -19.65 13.51 -4.85
N ILE A 89 -20.39 12.73 -4.04
CA ILE A 89 -21.78 12.36 -4.35
C ILE A 89 -22.66 13.61 -4.45
N ILE A 90 -22.55 14.53 -3.48
CA ILE A 90 -23.32 15.78 -3.49
C ILE A 90 -22.97 16.62 -4.73
N GLN A 91 -21.69 16.74 -5.08
CA GLN A 91 -21.28 17.48 -6.28
C GLN A 91 -21.84 16.84 -7.54
N TYR A 92 -21.75 15.52 -7.66
CA TYR A 92 -22.29 14.77 -8.78
C TYR A 92 -23.80 15.01 -8.95
N GLU A 93 -24.59 14.92 -7.87
CA GLU A 93 -26.03 15.16 -7.90
C GLU A 93 -26.39 16.60 -8.33
N ILE A 94 -25.66 17.61 -7.83
CA ILE A 94 -25.86 19.01 -8.22
C ILE A 94 -25.62 19.20 -9.72
N ILE A 95 -24.54 18.63 -10.25
CA ILE A 95 -24.20 18.77 -11.67
C ILE A 95 -25.19 18.00 -12.53
N GLU A 96 -25.60 16.80 -12.13
CA GLU A 96 -26.62 16.04 -12.85
C GLU A 96 -27.94 16.82 -12.91
N ALA A 97 -28.34 17.47 -11.82
CA ALA A 97 -29.51 18.35 -11.80
C ALA A 97 -29.36 19.54 -12.77
N ILE A 98 -28.19 20.20 -12.80
CA ILE A 98 -27.90 21.30 -13.74
C ILE A 98 -27.91 20.82 -15.18
N VAL A 99 -27.28 19.66 -15.44
CA VAL A 99 -27.22 19.02 -16.76
C VAL A 99 -28.64 18.75 -17.24
N ASN A 100 -29.47 18.07 -16.44
CA ASN A 100 -30.87 17.76 -16.76
C ASN A 100 -31.72 19.03 -16.97
N ALA A 101 -31.47 20.11 -16.22
CA ALA A 101 -32.16 21.39 -16.41
C ALA A 101 -31.72 22.14 -17.69
N THR A 102 -30.50 21.91 -18.18
CA THR A 102 -29.89 22.62 -19.32
C THR A 102 -29.85 21.82 -20.61
N GLN A 103 -30.40 20.60 -20.64
CA GLN A 103 -30.47 19.71 -21.82
C GLN A 103 -31.06 20.36 -23.09
N TYR A 104 -31.75 21.50 -22.97
CA TYR A 104 -32.35 22.23 -24.08
C TYR A 104 -31.52 23.43 -24.59
N VAL A 105 -30.36 23.72 -24.00
CA VAL A 105 -29.49 24.85 -24.39
C VAL A 105 -28.20 24.31 -25.01
N SER A 106 -28.11 24.42 -26.34
CA SER A 106 -27.00 23.86 -27.13
C SER A 106 -25.69 24.61 -26.90
N GLY A 107 -24.63 23.88 -26.52
CA GLY A 107 -23.23 24.35 -26.49
C GLY A 107 -22.54 24.33 -25.13
N THR A 108 -23.29 24.47 -24.03
CA THR A 108 -22.74 24.43 -22.65
C THR A 108 -22.70 23.02 -22.05
N PHE A 109 -23.26 22.02 -22.73
CA PHE A 109 -23.46 20.66 -22.21
C PHE A 109 -22.18 19.80 -22.16
N ALA A 110 -21.28 19.93 -23.13
CA ALA A 110 -20.10 19.07 -23.24
C ALA A 110 -19.13 19.19 -22.04
N PRO A 111 -18.83 20.39 -21.52
CA PRO A 111 -17.98 20.53 -20.34
C PRO A 111 -18.57 19.92 -19.06
N PHE A 112 -19.89 20.04 -18.84
CA PHE A 112 -20.54 19.42 -17.68
C PHE A 112 -20.56 17.89 -17.77
N MET A 113 -20.73 17.32 -18.97
CA MET A 113 -20.62 15.87 -19.19
C MET A 113 -19.20 15.34 -18.92
N LEU A 114 -18.16 16.10 -19.27
CA LEU A 114 -16.79 15.73 -18.91
C LEU A 114 -16.60 15.79 -17.39
N PHE A 115 -17.20 16.78 -16.73
CA PHE A 115 -17.08 16.93 -15.29
C PHE A 115 -17.78 15.81 -14.52
N THR A 116 -18.99 15.40 -14.92
CA THR A 116 -19.68 14.25 -14.31
C THR A 116 -18.89 12.96 -14.49
N PHE A 117 -18.25 12.75 -15.65
CA PHE A 117 -17.35 11.62 -15.87
C PHE A 117 -16.15 11.65 -14.93
N LEU A 118 -15.50 12.81 -14.76
CA LEU A 118 -14.35 12.95 -13.85
C LEU A 118 -14.73 12.68 -12.39
N LEU A 119 -15.87 13.19 -11.94
CA LEU A 119 -16.39 12.92 -10.60
C LEU A 119 -16.74 11.44 -10.41
N SER A 120 -17.36 10.80 -11.39
CA SER A 120 -17.64 9.36 -11.34
C SER A 120 -16.37 8.51 -11.25
N MET A 121 -15.29 8.92 -11.91
CA MET A 121 -13.98 8.28 -11.77
C MET A 121 -13.38 8.50 -10.38
N ALA A 122 -13.52 9.71 -9.83
CA ALA A 122 -13.01 10.05 -8.51
C ALA A 122 -13.75 9.29 -7.39
N THR A 123 -15.08 9.22 -7.44
CA THR A 123 -15.88 8.44 -6.49
C THR A 123 -15.50 6.97 -6.51
N SER A 124 -15.40 6.37 -7.71
CA SER A 124 -14.99 4.97 -7.88
C SER A 124 -13.59 4.71 -7.29
N PHE A 125 -12.68 5.68 -7.44
CA PHE A 125 -11.34 5.59 -6.87
C PHE A 125 -11.34 5.67 -5.34
N ILE A 126 -12.12 6.57 -4.74
CA ILE A 126 -12.25 6.69 -3.28
C ILE A 126 -12.89 5.43 -2.68
N GLU A 127 -13.89 4.84 -3.35
CA GLU A 127 -14.49 3.57 -2.93
C GLU A 127 -13.46 2.44 -2.96
N PHE A 128 -12.71 2.32 -4.06
CA PHE A 128 -11.62 1.35 -4.17
C PHE A 128 -10.57 1.51 -3.07
N LEU A 129 -10.18 2.76 -2.78
CA LEU A 129 -9.22 3.09 -1.75
C LEU A 129 -9.78 2.76 -0.35
N THR A 130 -11.08 2.94 -0.13
CA THR A 130 -11.77 2.55 1.11
C THR A 130 -11.74 1.03 1.30
N ILE A 131 -12.01 0.25 0.26
CA ILE A 131 -11.96 -1.23 0.31
C ILE A 131 -10.54 -1.72 0.61
N ILE A 132 -9.52 -1.18 -0.07
CA ILE A 132 -8.12 -1.52 0.20
C ILE A 132 -7.75 -1.17 1.64
N SER A 133 -8.17 0.00 2.12
CA SER A 133 -7.88 0.46 3.46
C SER A 133 -8.47 -0.44 4.53
N GLN A 134 -9.72 -0.86 4.37
CA GLN A 134 -10.37 -1.82 5.26
C GLN A 134 -9.64 -3.17 5.24
N MET A 135 -9.25 -3.65 4.05
CA MET A 135 -8.48 -4.89 3.92
C MET A 135 -7.16 -4.81 4.69
N ILE A 136 -6.42 -3.70 4.58
CA ILE A 136 -5.12 -3.53 5.23
C ILE A 136 -5.28 -3.34 6.74
N TYR A 137 -6.26 -2.55 7.18
CA TYR A 137 -6.55 -2.36 8.60
C TYR A 137 -6.85 -3.70 9.30
N GLN A 138 -7.71 -4.52 8.69
CA GLN A 138 -8.17 -5.79 9.26
C GLN A 138 -7.15 -6.93 9.14
N TYR A 139 -6.40 -6.98 8.02
CA TYR A 139 -5.57 -8.15 7.66
C TYR A 139 -4.06 -7.87 7.61
N SER A 140 -3.59 -6.68 8.01
CA SER A 140 -2.14 -6.37 8.07
C SER A 140 -1.32 -7.42 8.80
N GLY A 141 -1.77 -7.84 9.98
CA GLY A 141 -1.11 -8.89 10.76
C GLY A 141 -1.08 -10.25 10.06
N LEU A 142 -2.13 -10.58 9.30
CA LEU A 142 -2.20 -11.80 8.50
C LEU A 142 -1.23 -11.73 7.31
N PHE A 143 -1.13 -10.59 6.62
CA PHE A 143 -0.16 -10.43 5.52
C PHE A 143 1.28 -10.58 5.99
N ILE A 144 1.63 -10.05 7.17
CA ILE A 144 2.97 -10.24 7.75
C ILE A 144 3.20 -11.74 8.05
N ALA A 145 2.24 -12.42 8.69
CA ALA A 145 2.37 -13.84 9.01
C ALA A 145 2.47 -14.73 7.75
N MET A 146 1.66 -14.44 6.72
CA MET A 146 1.74 -15.07 5.41
C MET A 146 3.10 -14.82 4.74
N GLY A 147 3.61 -13.59 4.84
CA GLY A 147 4.91 -13.25 4.31
C GLY A 147 6.05 -14.02 4.97
N ILE A 148 6.00 -14.17 6.31
CA ILE A 148 6.95 -14.99 7.08
C ILE A 148 6.86 -16.46 6.65
N LEU A 149 5.66 -17.00 6.46
CA LEU A 149 5.47 -18.38 5.98
C LEU A 149 6.08 -18.57 4.58
N LEU A 150 5.80 -17.67 3.65
CA LEU A 150 6.35 -17.75 2.28
C LEU A 150 7.88 -17.64 2.28
N MET A 151 8.45 -16.81 3.15
CA MET A 151 9.89 -16.76 3.36
C MET A 151 10.45 -18.05 3.96
N ALA A 152 9.66 -18.79 4.72
CA ALA A 152 10.06 -20.06 5.34
C ALA A 152 10.21 -21.23 4.36
N ILE A 153 9.71 -21.09 3.13
CA ILE A 153 9.82 -22.13 2.12
C ILE A 153 11.30 -22.41 1.80
N PRO A 154 11.74 -23.68 1.84
CA PRO A 154 13.12 -24.07 1.55
C PRO A 154 13.62 -23.54 0.20
N PHE A 155 14.95 -23.44 0.06
CA PHE A 155 15.62 -22.96 -1.16
C PHE A 155 15.27 -21.53 -1.60
N ARG A 156 14.70 -20.71 -0.70
CA ARG A 156 14.35 -19.31 -0.93
C ARG A 156 13.31 -19.09 -2.03
N VAL A 157 12.50 -20.09 -2.39
CA VAL A 157 11.52 -19.98 -3.50
C VAL A 157 10.50 -18.87 -3.24
N GLY A 158 9.97 -18.78 -2.02
CA GLY A 158 8.96 -17.78 -1.65
C GLY A 158 9.53 -16.47 -1.08
N ARG A 159 10.85 -16.29 -1.05
CA ARG A 159 11.48 -15.22 -0.25
C ARG A 159 11.12 -13.82 -0.71
N ALA A 160 11.13 -13.56 -2.03
CA ALA A 160 10.81 -12.25 -2.59
C ALA A 160 9.34 -11.87 -2.34
N ILE A 161 8.43 -12.84 -2.55
CA ILE A 161 6.99 -12.64 -2.37
C ILE A 161 6.67 -12.47 -0.88
N GLY A 162 7.29 -13.28 -0.02
CA GLY A 162 7.07 -13.15 1.42
C GLY A 162 7.57 -11.82 1.98
N ALA A 163 8.72 -11.34 1.51
CA ALA A 163 9.25 -10.04 1.88
C ALA A 163 8.36 -8.88 1.37
N SER A 164 7.77 -8.99 0.18
CA SER A 164 6.86 -7.97 -0.34
C SER A 164 5.55 -7.91 0.46
N PHE A 165 5.02 -9.04 0.93
CA PHE A 165 3.86 -9.07 1.81
C PHE A 165 4.12 -8.39 3.15
N ILE A 166 5.28 -8.67 3.77
CA ILE A 166 5.67 -8.01 5.02
C ILE A 166 5.82 -6.50 4.79
N ALA A 167 6.53 -6.10 3.73
CA ALA A 167 6.81 -4.71 3.47
C ALA A 167 5.58 -3.88 3.12
N SER A 168 4.73 -4.40 2.24
CA SER A 168 3.48 -3.76 1.84
C SER A 168 2.56 -3.61 3.04
N SER A 169 2.43 -4.66 3.85
CA SER A 169 1.61 -4.59 5.07
C SER A 169 2.09 -3.48 6.01
N ILE A 170 3.39 -3.39 6.28
CA ILE A 170 3.96 -2.36 7.17
C ILE A 170 3.73 -0.95 6.62
N ILE A 171 4.10 -0.74 5.35
CA ILE A 171 4.13 0.61 4.78
C ILE A 171 2.74 1.14 4.48
N PHE A 172 1.84 0.31 3.96
CA PHE A 172 0.47 0.75 3.74
C PHE A 172 -0.29 0.90 5.06
N TYR A 173 0.02 0.10 6.09
CA TYR A 173 -0.65 0.25 7.38
C TYR A 173 -0.34 1.60 8.05
N ILE A 174 0.90 2.06 7.93
CA ILE A 174 1.34 3.35 8.47
C ILE A 174 0.99 4.50 7.50
N GLY A 175 1.16 4.26 6.20
CA GLY A 175 1.08 5.28 5.17
C GLY A 175 -0.34 5.70 4.82
N LEU A 176 -1.30 4.77 4.69
CA LEU A 176 -2.65 5.13 4.26
C LEU A 176 -3.32 6.15 5.19
N PRO A 177 -3.30 5.98 6.53
CA PRO A 177 -3.96 6.94 7.41
C PRO A 177 -3.29 8.32 7.46
N TYR A 178 -2.06 8.44 6.97
CA TYR A 178 -1.35 9.72 6.87
C TYR A 178 -1.76 10.54 5.63
N LEU A 179 -2.44 9.93 4.65
CA LEU A 179 -2.86 10.58 3.41
C LEU A 179 -3.61 11.92 3.62
N PRO A 180 -4.59 12.05 4.54
CA PRO A 180 -5.28 13.32 4.74
C PRO A 180 -4.33 14.44 5.20
N ILE A 181 -3.39 14.10 6.10
CA ILE A 181 -2.39 15.05 6.60
C ILE A 181 -1.46 15.47 5.46
N PHE A 182 -1.00 14.52 4.65
CA PHE A 182 -0.20 14.78 3.46
C PHE A 182 -0.89 15.76 2.49
N LEU A 183 -2.18 15.54 2.20
CA LEU A 183 -2.95 16.44 1.33
C LEU A 183 -3.13 17.83 1.93
N THR A 184 -3.40 17.93 3.24
CA THR A 184 -3.52 19.24 3.91
C THR A 184 -2.21 20.03 3.90
N GLN A 185 -1.07 19.37 4.00
CA GLN A 185 0.25 20.03 3.95
C GLN A 185 0.59 20.57 2.56
N LEU A 186 -0.06 20.04 1.52
CA LEU A 186 0.08 20.50 0.14
C LEU A 186 -1.01 21.49 -0.28
N ASP A 187 -1.91 21.88 0.64
CA ASP A 187 -3.12 22.66 0.35
C ASP A 187 -4.05 22.01 -0.70
N LEU A 188 -4.00 20.67 -0.83
CA LEU A 188 -4.80 19.88 -1.77
C LEU A 188 -5.90 19.08 -1.09
N ASN A 189 -6.39 19.52 0.07
CA ASN A 189 -7.48 18.84 0.75
C ASN A 189 -8.82 19.18 0.10
N ILE A 190 -9.45 18.19 -0.51
CA ILE A 190 -10.73 18.32 -1.22
C ILE A 190 -11.85 18.91 -0.36
N LEU A 191 -11.86 18.62 0.95
CA LEU A 191 -12.88 19.13 1.86
C LEU A 191 -12.79 20.65 2.09
N ASN A 192 -11.66 21.27 1.75
CA ASN A 192 -11.45 22.70 1.86
C ASN A 192 -11.72 23.46 0.54
N ILE A 193 -11.91 22.73 -0.57
CA ILE A 193 -12.21 23.32 -1.87
C ILE A 193 -13.70 23.66 -1.89
N HIS A 194 -14.01 24.95 -1.77
CA HIS A 194 -15.37 25.44 -1.95
C HIS A 194 -15.54 25.90 -3.41
N LEU A 195 -16.50 25.31 -4.14
CA LEU A 195 -16.94 25.92 -5.40
C LEU A 195 -17.49 27.31 -5.09
N SER A 196 -16.95 28.31 -5.78
CA SER A 196 -17.47 29.66 -5.68
C SER A 196 -18.86 29.68 -6.31
N SER A 197 -19.83 30.30 -5.64
CA SER A 197 -21.17 30.56 -6.18
C SER A 197 -21.15 31.66 -7.26
N SER A 198 -20.06 31.72 -8.04
CA SER A 198 -19.90 32.71 -9.08
C SER A 198 -20.68 32.29 -10.33
N PRO A 199 -21.44 33.20 -10.97
CA PRO A 199 -22.24 32.86 -12.15
C PRO A 199 -21.40 32.67 -13.43
N ASN A 200 -20.07 32.78 -13.35
CA ASN A 200 -19.18 32.72 -14.49
C ASN A 200 -18.72 31.28 -14.76
N ILE A 201 -19.46 30.60 -15.64
CA ILE A 201 -19.18 29.24 -16.12
C ILE A 201 -17.72 29.09 -16.61
N SER A 202 -17.11 30.12 -17.17
CA SER A 202 -15.71 30.09 -17.61
C SER A 202 -14.70 29.90 -16.48
N ILE A 203 -14.95 30.46 -15.30
CA ILE A 203 -14.06 30.35 -14.13
C ILE A 203 -14.18 28.94 -13.54
N VAL A 204 -15.40 28.43 -13.42
CA VAL A 204 -15.68 27.06 -12.95
C VAL A 204 -14.98 26.03 -13.85
N LEU A 205 -15.09 26.18 -15.18
CA LEU A 205 -14.50 25.25 -16.14
C LEU A 205 -12.96 25.31 -16.19
N GLN A 206 -12.37 26.48 -15.99
CA GLN A 206 -10.94 26.68 -16.18
C GLN A 206 -10.11 26.45 -14.91
N TYR A 207 -10.70 26.65 -13.72
CA TYR A 207 -9.96 26.61 -12.45
C TYR A 207 -10.51 25.60 -11.44
N GLU A 208 -11.82 25.59 -11.18
CA GLU A 208 -12.39 24.76 -10.11
C GLU A 208 -12.42 23.26 -10.45
N ILE A 209 -12.78 22.91 -11.70
CA ILE A 209 -12.82 21.50 -12.13
C ILE A 209 -11.44 20.83 -12.12
N PRO A 210 -10.37 21.44 -12.69
CA PRO A 210 -9.03 20.89 -12.59
C PRO A 210 -8.53 20.73 -11.16
N GLU A 211 -8.84 21.67 -10.27
CA GLU A 211 -8.42 21.63 -8.87
C GLU A 211 -9.06 20.46 -8.11
N ILE A 212 -10.36 20.24 -8.30
CA ILE A 212 -11.09 19.08 -7.75
C ILE A 212 -10.49 17.78 -8.26
N PHE A 213 -10.18 17.70 -9.56
CA PHE A 213 -9.55 16.51 -10.14
C PHE A 213 -8.15 16.25 -9.57
N ILE A 214 -7.36 17.30 -9.36
CA ILE A 214 -6.01 17.18 -8.78
C ILE A 214 -6.10 16.69 -7.33
N ALA A 215 -6.94 17.32 -6.51
CA ALA A 215 -7.08 17.01 -5.09
C ALA A 215 -7.65 15.61 -4.84
N ASN A 216 -8.58 15.17 -5.68
CA ASN A 216 -9.33 13.94 -5.41
C ASN A 216 -8.75 12.69 -6.07
N LEU A 217 -8.10 12.83 -7.24
CA LEU A 217 -7.58 11.68 -7.99
C LEU A 217 -6.05 11.71 -8.10
N LEU A 218 -5.48 12.79 -8.63
CA LEU A 218 -4.04 12.84 -8.92
C LEU A 218 -3.17 12.83 -7.65
N ALA A 219 -3.51 13.61 -6.64
CA ALA A 219 -2.71 13.69 -5.42
C ALA A 219 -2.76 12.37 -4.61
N PRO A 220 -3.94 11.77 -4.34
CA PRO A 220 -4.03 10.44 -3.72
C PRO A 220 -3.34 9.33 -4.52
N THR A 221 -3.47 9.30 -5.85
CA THR A 221 -2.79 8.29 -6.68
C THR A 221 -1.27 8.45 -6.63
N SER A 222 -0.76 9.68 -6.70
CA SER A 222 0.68 9.94 -6.53
C SER A 222 1.20 9.46 -5.18
N TYR A 223 0.41 9.64 -4.12
CA TYR A 223 0.75 9.18 -2.78
C TYR A 223 0.80 7.64 -2.69
N ILE A 224 -0.16 6.95 -3.30
CA ILE A 224 -0.15 5.47 -3.38
C ILE A 224 1.08 4.97 -4.15
N ILE A 225 1.48 5.65 -5.23
CA ILE A 225 2.69 5.32 -5.98
C ILE A 225 3.94 5.48 -5.10
N LEU A 226 4.02 6.55 -4.30
CA LEU A 226 5.10 6.75 -3.34
C LEU A 226 5.13 5.62 -2.29
N LEU A 227 3.98 5.24 -1.72
CA LEU A 227 3.89 4.12 -0.78
C LEU A 227 4.32 2.79 -1.42
N SER A 228 3.93 2.54 -2.67
CA SER A 228 4.35 1.37 -3.44
C SER A 228 5.87 1.34 -3.62
N GLY A 229 6.48 2.49 -3.97
CA GLY A 229 7.93 2.62 -4.10
C GLY A 229 8.67 2.33 -2.79
N LEU A 230 8.19 2.89 -1.67
CA LEU A 230 8.72 2.60 -0.33
C LEU A 230 8.57 1.11 0.00
N SER A 231 7.41 0.51 -0.32
CA SER A 231 7.13 -0.91 -0.09
C SER A 231 8.09 -1.82 -0.82
N ILE A 232 8.40 -1.51 -2.09
CA ILE A 232 9.40 -2.24 -2.87
C ILE A 232 10.79 -2.09 -2.24
N GLY A 233 11.16 -0.87 -1.81
CA GLY A 233 12.43 -0.60 -1.13
C GLY A 233 12.61 -1.44 0.13
N LEU A 234 11.64 -1.39 1.04
CA LEU A 234 11.67 -2.16 2.28
C LEU A 234 11.57 -3.67 2.01
N GLY A 235 10.78 -4.10 1.03
CA GLY A 235 10.69 -5.50 0.60
C GLY A 235 12.04 -6.05 0.13
N ASN A 236 12.82 -5.27 -0.61
CA ASN A 236 14.17 -5.68 -1.01
C ASN A 236 15.13 -5.80 0.19
N THR A 237 15.04 -4.89 1.17
CA THR A 237 15.85 -4.97 2.40
C THR A 237 15.51 -6.20 3.24
N ILE A 238 14.23 -6.52 3.40
CA ILE A 238 13.76 -7.71 4.13
C ILE A 238 14.10 -8.99 3.37
N GLY A 239 13.93 -8.98 2.05
CA GLY A 239 14.19 -10.13 1.19
C GLY A 239 15.66 -10.45 1.04
N GLY A 240 16.57 -9.52 1.34
CA GLY A 240 18.02 -9.72 1.19
C GLY A 240 18.46 -9.92 -0.26
N TYR A 241 17.58 -9.62 -1.22
CA TYR A 241 17.99 -9.40 -2.61
C TYR A 241 18.58 -8.02 -2.64
N GLY A 242 19.91 -7.93 -2.59
CA GLY A 242 20.60 -6.69 -2.88
C GLY A 242 20.05 -6.18 -4.20
N SER A 243 19.60 -4.91 -4.20
CA SER A 243 19.44 -4.13 -5.42
C SER A 243 20.74 -4.27 -6.20
N ARG A 244 20.79 -5.23 -7.11
CA ARG A 244 21.74 -5.17 -8.20
C ARG A 244 21.10 -4.13 -9.10
N VAL A 245 21.61 -2.91 -8.98
CA VAL A 245 21.44 -1.90 -10.00
C VAL A 245 21.60 -2.61 -11.35
N PRO A 246 20.73 -2.40 -12.35
CA PRO A 246 20.77 -3.12 -13.62
C PRO A 246 22.07 -2.92 -14.41
N PHE A 247 23.02 -2.15 -13.88
CA PHE A 247 24.36 -1.95 -14.42
C PHE A 247 25.39 -2.37 -13.36
N LEU A 248 26.35 -3.19 -13.76
CA LEU A 248 27.53 -3.54 -12.97
C LEU A 248 28.33 -2.26 -12.72
N ILE A 249 28.35 -1.76 -11.49
CA ILE A 249 29.40 -0.82 -11.05
C ILE A 249 30.51 -1.70 -10.47
N ASP A 250 31.32 -2.28 -11.36
CA ASP A 250 32.65 -2.74 -10.97
C ASP A 250 33.52 -1.48 -10.87
N ILE A 251 33.86 -1.10 -9.63
CA ILE A 251 34.94 -0.15 -9.39
C ILE A 251 36.23 -0.95 -9.54
N VAL A 252 36.96 -0.70 -10.63
CA VAL A 252 38.37 -1.07 -10.78
C VAL A 252 39.21 -0.19 -9.87
#